data_AF-A0A7S2M866-F1
#
_entry.id   AF-A0A7S2M866-F1
#
_cell.length_a   1.000
_cell.length_b   1.000
_cell.length_c   1.000
_cell.angle_alpha   90.00
_cell.angle_beta   90.00
_cell.angle_gamma   90.00
#
_symmetry.space_group_name_H-M   'P 1'
#
loop_
_entity.id
_entity.type
_entity.pdbx_description
1 polymer ?
#
loop_
_entity_poly.entity_id
_entity_poly.type
_entity_poly.pdbx_seq_one_letter_code
_entity_poly.pdbx_strand_id
1 'polypeptide(L)'
;CTIFEDLDIADDDQYNLFDTLDVDGSGTIDLHELCDGITKLRGDACRSDIIAINLMLHALQTEVHGCNQSFLRSLQSQEDQINQMHAVVCENRAAVVAMRA
;
A
#
# COMPACT_ATOMS: atom_id res chain seq x y z
N CYS A 1 19.63 -3.78 23.71
CA CYS A 1 18.95 -2.47 23.60
C CYS A 1 18.11 -2.54 22.34
N THR A 2 16.79 -2.56 22.46
CA THR A 2 15.90 -3.06 21.38
C THR A 2 16.03 -2.31 20.06
N ILE A 3 16.37 -1.02 20.06
CA ILE A 3 16.41 -0.23 18.82
C ILE A 3 17.56 -0.62 17.87
N PHE A 4 18.72 -1.05 18.38
CA PHE A 4 19.84 -1.47 17.53
C PHE A 4 19.66 -2.90 17.00
N GLU A 5 18.99 -3.75 17.81
CA GLU A 5 18.52 -5.07 17.40
C GLU A 5 17.44 -4.96 16.31
N ASP A 6 16.50 -4.03 16.44
CA ASP A 6 15.46 -3.74 15.44
C ASP A 6 16.02 -3.18 14.13
N LEU A 7 17.21 -2.57 14.18
CA LEU A 7 17.93 -2.04 13.02
C LEU A 7 18.92 -3.05 12.41
N ASP A 8 18.98 -4.27 12.95
CA ASP A 8 19.83 -5.38 12.50
C ASP A 8 21.34 -5.02 12.52
N ILE A 9 21.76 -4.21 13.51
CA ILE A 9 23.16 -3.78 13.69
C ILE A 9 23.89 -4.79 14.58
N ALA A 10 25.00 -5.35 14.07
CA ALA A 10 25.80 -6.33 14.80
C ALA A 10 26.34 -5.78 16.13
N ASP A 11 26.37 -6.63 17.17
CA ASP A 11 26.84 -6.24 18.51
C ASP A 11 28.30 -5.74 18.51
N ASP A 12 29.14 -6.27 17.62
CA ASP A 12 30.53 -5.82 17.45
C ASP A 12 30.62 -4.38 16.90
N ASP A 13 29.66 -3.98 16.06
CA ASP A 13 29.58 -2.63 15.49
C ASP A 13 28.98 -1.63 16.49
N GLN A 14 28.23 -2.09 17.50
CA GLN A 14 27.66 -1.24 18.55
C GLN A 14 28.73 -0.63 19.48
N TYR A 15 29.88 -1.29 19.64
CA TYR A 15 30.91 -0.87 20.61
C TYR A 15 31.63 0.43 20.23
N ASN A 16 31.87 0.67 18.94
CA ASN A 16 32.50 1.90 18.44
C ASN A 16 31.49 2.83 17.76
N LEU A 17 30.19 2.53 17.92
CA LEU A 17 29.12 3.24 17.23
C LEU A 17 29.09 4.69 17.64
N PHE A 18 29.18 4.95 18.95
CA PHE A 18 29.12 6.31 19.48
C PHE A 18 30.25 7.19 18.94
N ASP A 19 31.48 6.67 18.94
CA ASP A 19 32.65 7.37 18.39
C ASP A 19 32.59 7.54 16.86
N THR A 20 31.86 6.65 16.16
CA THR A 20 31.68 6.72 14.70
C THR A 20 30.57 7.70 14.31
N LEU A 21 29.54 7.83 15.17
CA LEU A 21 28.39 8.72 14.99
C LEU A 21 28.71 10.16 15.35
N ASP A 22 29.54 10.37 16.37
CA ASP A 22 30.02 11.68 16.83
C ASP A 22 31.06 12.24 15.85
N VAL A 23 30.55 12.84 14.76
CA VAL A 23 31.39 13.37 13.68
C VAL A 23 32.08 14.67 14.13
N ASP A 24 31.43 15.42 15.02
CA ASP A 24 31.97 16.68 15.53
C ASP A 24 32.89 16.52 16.75
N GLY A 25 32.93 15.32 17.34
CA GLY A 25 33.78 14.99 18.49
C GLY A 25 33.32 15.69 19.77
N SER A 26 32.05 16.08 19.86
CA SER A 26 31.46 16.78 21.00
C SER A 26 31.28 15.88 22.23
N GLY A 27 31.40 14.56 22.05
CA GLY A 27 31.07 13.55 23.06
C GLY A 27 29.55 13.37 23.23
N THR A 28 28.76 13.95 22.33
CA THR A 28 27.30 13.82 22.28
C THR A 28 26.86 13.52 20.85
N ILE A 29 25.72 12.88 20.68
CA ILE A 29 25.15 12.60 19.36
C ILE A 29 23.90 13.44 19.20
N ASP A 30 23.90 14.31 18.20
CA ASP A 30 22.71 15.06 17.83
C ASP A 30 21.75 14.21 16.95
N LEU A 31 20.52 14.69 16.76
CA LEU A 31 19.52 13.95 15.98
C LEU A 31 19.94 13.76 14.51
N HIS A 32 20.70 14.70 13.95
CA HIS A 32 21.17 14.67 12.58
C HIS A 32 22.29 13.62 12.41
N GLU A 33 23.29 13.63 13.30
CA GLU A 33 24.37 12.64 13.40
C GLU A 33 23.82 11.22 13.58
N LEU A 34 22.80 11.06 14.42
CA LEU A 34 22.11 9.79 14.59
C LEU A 34 21.43 9.32 13.30
N CYS A 35 20.70 10.19 12.60
CA CYS A 35 20.02 9.84 11.34
C CYS A 35 21.01 9.47 10.22
N ASP A 36 22.02 10.31 10.00
CA ASP A 36 23.03 10.10 8.95
C ASP A 36 23.86 8.84 9.22
N GLY A 37 24.19 8.64 10.48
CA GLY A 37 24.97 7.50 10.91
C GLY A 37 24.20 6.19 10.84
N ILE A 38 22.94 6.13 11.30
CA ILE A 38 22.09 4.92 11.13
C ILE A 38 21.96 4.55 9.64
N THR A 39 21.84 5.54 8.77
CA THR A 39 21.75 5.33 7.31
C THR A 39 23.04 4.71 6.75
N LYS A 40 24.21 5.14 7.24
CA LYS A 40 25.50 4.56 6.85
C LYS A 40 25.74 3.18 7.46
N LEU A 41 25.30 2.96 8.69
CA LEU A 41 25.47 1.72 9.44
C LEU A 41 24.62 0.57 8.90
N ARG A 42 23.40 0.88 8.41
CA ARG A 42 22.56 -0.14 7.75
C ARG A 42 23.08 -0.60 6.39
N GLY A 43 23.94 0.18 5.72
CA GLY A 43 24.45 -0.16 4.39
C GLY A 43 23.39 -0.18 3.29
N ASP A 44 23.65 -0.91 2.18
CA ASP A 44 22.68 -1.10 1.09
C ASP A 44 21.43 -1.84 1.59
N ALA A 45 20.26 -1.46 1.06
CA ALA A 45 18.93 -1.91 1.49
C ALA A 45 18.89 -3.37 1.99
N CYS A 46 18.57 -3.55 3.27
CA CYS A 46 18.58 -4.86 3.93
C CYS A 46 17.48 -5.77 3.36
N ARG A 47 17.59 -7.09 3.61
CA ARG A 47 16.53 -8.07 3.28
C ARG A 47 15.17 -7.69 3.88
N SER A 48 15.16 -6.98 5.00
CA SER A 48 13.95 -6.42 5.62
C SER A 48 13.24 -5.39 4.74
N ASP A 49 13.98 -4.59 3.98
CA ASP A 49 13.39 -3.63 3.03
C ASP A 49 12.71 -4.35 1.86
N ILE A 50 13.31 -5.45 1.37
CA ILE A 50 12.70 -6.32 0.34
C ILE A 50 11.41 -6.97 0.86
N ILE A 51 11.40 -7.43 2.11
CA ILE A 51 10.21 -8.03 2.73
C ILE A 51 9.12 -6.97 2.90
N ALA A 52 9.47 -5.76 3.36
CA ALA A 52 8.54 -4.65 3.48
C ALA A 52 7.92 -4.27 2.12
N ILE A 53 8.73 -4.19 1.07
CA ILE A 53 8.25 -3.94 -0.29
C ILE A 53 7.32 -5.06 -0.77
N ASN A 54 7.66 -6.33 -0.51
CA ASN A 54 6.78 -7.45 -0.86
C ASN A 54 5.44 -7.42 -0.14
N LEU A 55 5.42 -7.06 1.15
CA LEU A 55 4.19 -6.90 1.92
C LEU A 55 3.33 -5.75 1.38
N MET A 56 3.95 -4.61 1.05
CA MET A 56 3.26 -3.47 0.43
C MET A 56 2.70 -3.82 -0.95
N LEU A 57 3.47 -4.55 -1.77
CA LEU A 57 3.01 -5.05 -3.07
C LEU A 57 1.83 -6.02 -2.94
N HIS A 58 1.86 -6.92 -1.96
CA HIS A 58 0.75 -7.81 -1.68
C HIS A 58 -0.51 -7.04 -1.28
N ALA A 59 -0.40 -6.05 -0.38
CA ALA A 59 -1.53 -5.21 -0.01
C ALA A 59 -2.11 -4.47 -1.22
N LEU A 60 -1.24 -3.87 -2.05
CA LEU A 60 -1.66 -3.21 -3.29
C LEU A 60 -2.36 -4.17 -4.26
N GLN A 61 -1.84 -5.40 -4.42
CA GLN A 61 -2.47 -6.41 -5.27
C GLN A 61 -3.88 -6.77 -4.78
N THR A 62 -4.05 -6.93 -3.46
CA THR A 62 -5.36 -7.21 -2.84
C THR A 62 -6.34 -6.07 -3.10
N GLU A 63 -5.94 -4.82 -2.89
CA GLU A 63 -6.78 -3.65 -3.15
C GLU A 63 -7.15 -3.52 -4.63
N VAL A 64 -6.19 -3.74 -5.54
CA VAL A 64 -6.44 -3.72 -6.99
C VAL A 64 -7.41 -4.82 -7.40
N HIS A 65 -7.30 -6.01 -6.83
CA HIS A 65 -8.25 -7.10 -7.09
C HIS A 65 -9.65 -6.76 -6.57
N GLY A 66 -9.76 -6.16 -5.38
CA GLY A 66 -11.03 -5.69 -4.83
C GLY A 66 -11.68 -4.59 -5.68
N CYS A 67 -10.87 -3.64 -6.15
CA CYS A 67 -11.31 -2.58 -7.06
C CYS A 67 -11.84 -3.15 -8.37
N ASN A 68 -11.09 -4.05 -9.01
CA ASN A 68 -11.50 -4.69 -10.26
C ASN A 68 -12.80 -5.49 -10.09
N GLN A 69 -12.95 -6.22 -8.98
CA GLN A 69 -14.17 -6.97 -8.70
C GLN A 69 -15.39 -6.05 -8.51
N SER A 70 -15.20 -4.92 -7.83
CA SER A 70 -16.26 -3.92 -7.62
C SER A 70 -16.69 -3.27 -8.93
N PHE A 71 -15.72 -2.99 -9.81
CA PHE A 71 -15.97 -2.46 -11.14
C PHE A 71 -16.78 -3.44 -12.00
N LEU A 72 -16.38 -4.72 -12.06
CA LEU A 72 -17.11 -5.75 -12.80
C LEU A 72 -18.54 -5.94 -12.30
N ARG A 73 -18.76 -5.93 -10.98
CA ARG A 73 -20.11 -5.97 -10.40
C ARG A 73 -20.96 -4.77 -10.80
N SER A 74 -20.36 -3.59 -10.88
CA SER A 74 -21.07 -2.37 -11.28
C SER A 74 -21.50 -2.44 -12.75
N LEU A 75 -20.63 -2.96 -13.63
CA LEU A 75 -20.98 -3.17 -15.04
C LEU A 75 -22.13 -4.19 -15.21
N GLN A 76 -22.09 -5.31 -14.48
CA GLN A 76 -23.17 -6.29 -14.49
C GLN A 76 -24.49 -5.69 -14.01
N SER A 77 -24.44 -4.92 -12.91
CA SER A 77 -25.64 -4.24 -12.41
C SER A 77 -26.21 -3.23 -13.41
N GLN A 78 -25.36 -2.56 -14.20
CA GLN A 78 -25.83 -1.65 -15.26
C GLN A 78 -26.52 -2.42 -16.39
N GLU A 79 -25.97 -3.56 -16.80
CA GLU A 79 -26.58 -4.43 -17.80
C GLU A 79 -27.98 -4.89 -17.37
N ASP A 80 -28.11 -5.34 -16.11
CA ASP A 80 -29.39 -5.76 -15.54
C ASP A 80 -30.41 -4.62 -15.50
N GLN A 81 -29.98 -3.41 -15.10
CA GLN A 81 -30.84 -2.22 -15.10
C GLN A 81 -31.33 -1.85 -16.50
N ILE A 82 -30.45 -1.93 -17.51
CA ILE A 82 -30.83 -1.66 -18.90
C ILE A 82 -31.85 -2.68 -19.39
N ASN A 83 -31.63 -3.97 -19.12
CA ASN A 83 -32.55 -5.04 -19.51
C ASN A 83 -33.92 -4.87 -18.85
N GLN A 84 -33.94 -4.50 -17.57
CA GLN A 84 -35.17 -4.26 -16.83
C GLN A 84 -35.93 -3.02 -17.35
N MET A 85 -35.21 -1.93 -17.66
CA MET A 85 -35.80 -0.73 -18.27
C MET A 85 -36.38 -1.05 -19.65
N HIS A 86 -35.68 -1.85 -20.47
CA HIS A 86 -36.17 -2.28 -21.78
C HIS A 86 -37.46 -3.10 -21.68
N ALA A 87 -37.58 -3.99 -20.68
CA ALA A 87 -38.79 -4.75 -20.43
C ALA A 87 -40.00 -3.85 -20.12
N VAL A 88 -39.82 -2.86 -19.24
CA VAL A 88 -40.87 -1.90 -18.86
C VAL A 88 -41.32 -1.05 -20.06
N VAL A 89 -40.37 -0.62 -20.91
CA VAL A 89 -40.69 0.15 -22.12
C VAL A 89 -41.51 -0.68 -23.11
N CYS A 90 -41.16 -1.96 -23.30
CA CYS A 90 -41.92 -2.87 -24.16
C CYS A 90 -43.36 -3.07 -23.66
N GLU A 91 -43.54 -3.26 -22.36
CA GLU A 91 -44.86 -3.43 -21.74
C GLU A 91 -45.72 -2.16 -21.90
N ASN A 92 -45.17 -0.98 -21.58
CA ASN A 92 -45.86 0.29 -21.75
C ASN A 92 -46.22 0.56 -23.22
N ARG A 93 -45.32 0.23 -24.16
CA ARG A 93 -45.60 0.38 -25.59
C ARG A 93 -46.77 -0.51 -26.02
N ALA A 94 -46.85 -1.75 -25.55
CA ALA A 94 -47.95 -2.65 -25.85
C ALA A 94 -49.30 -2.10 -25.31
N ALA A 95 -49.30 -1.58 -24.08
CA ALA A 95 -50.48 -0.96 -23.48
C ALA A 95 -50.97 0.27 -24.26
N VAL A 96 -50.05 1.15 -24.69
CA VAL A 96 -50.39 2.35 -25.47
C VAL A 96 -50.97 1.99 -26.85
N VAL A 97 -50.44 0.97 -27.51
CA VAL A 97 -50.97 0.50 -28.80
C VAL A 97 -52.37 -0.09 -28.63
N ALA A 98 -52.59 -0.90 -27.60
CA ALA A 98 -53.90 -1.49 -27.30
C ALA A 98 -54.97 -0.44 -26.99
N MET A 99 -54.60 0.69 -26.38
CA MET A 99 -55.53 1.76 -26.02
C MET A 99 -55.91 2.67 -27.20
N ARG A 100 -55.20 2.57 -28.34
CA ARG A 100 -55.44 3.34 -29.57
C ARG A 100 -56.21 2.57 -30.64
N ALA A 101 -56.43 1.26 -30.45
CA ALA A 101 -57.20 0.38 -31.33
C ALA A 101 -58.64 0.25 -30.85
#